data_AF-A0A6F8ZJ57-F1
#
_entry.id   AF-A0A6F8ZJ57-F1
#
_cell.length_a   1.000
_cell.length_b   1.000
_cell.length_c   1.000
_cell.angle_alpha   90.00
_cell.angle_beta   90.00
_cell.angle_gamma   90.00
#
_symmetry.space_group_name_H-M   'P 1'
#
loop_
_entity.id
_entity.type
_entity.pdbx_description
1 polymer ?
#
loop_
_entity_poly.entity_id
_entity_poly.type
_entity_poly.pdbx_seq_one_letter_code
_entity_poly.pdbx_strand_id
1 'polypeptide(L)'
;MRAENLWASFLYAFEGLWYALRTQRNLRVHVLIAALVLVLSWVEQLPIRDFIAVLLAIVVVMVAELFNTALEAVVDLISPEIRRLAKTAKDVAAAAVLLAAAGAVVLGLWVFLPRLGRLPAFLMLRWERQPAATLAWLGLLVAVAALMFWIPQAPHRRGGR
;
A
#
# COMPACT_ATOMS: atom_id res chain seq x y z
N MET A 1 -5.79 3.16 -23.74
CA MET A 1 -4.98 3.30 -24.98
C MET A 1 -4.34 1.97 -25.29
N ARG A 2 -4.18 1.61 -26.57
CA ARG A 2 -3.46 0.38 -26.96
C ARG A 2 -1.96 0.71 -26.91
N ALA A 3 -1.18 -0.04 -26.14
CA ALA A 3 0.26 0.15 -26.11
C ALA A 3 0.88 -0.41 -27.38
N GLU A 4 1.69 0.42 -28.06
CA GLU A 4 2.35 0.05 -29.31
C GLU A 4 3.61 -0.79 -29.07
N ASN A 5 4.19 -0.70 -27.88
CA ASN A 5 5.35 -1.49 -27.46
C ASN A 5 5.36 -1.73 -25.93
N LEU A 6 6.24 -2.62 -25.46
CA LEU A 6 6.36 -2.98 -24.04
C LEU A 6 6.67 -1.78 -23.15
N TRP A 7 7.51 -0.86 -23.63
CA TRP A 7 7.88 0.35 -22.88
C TRP A 7 6.66 1.24 -22.60
N ALA A 8 5.82 1.47 -23.60
CA ALA A 8 4.57 2.21 -23.45
C ALA A 8 3.62 1.54 -22.43
N SER A 9 3.53 0.20 -22.41
CA SER A 9 2.73 -0.52 -21.41
C SER A 9 3.20 -0.26 -19.98
N PHE A 10 4.53 -0.24 -19.75
CA PHE A 10 5.07 0.09 -18.42
C PHE A 10 4.79 1.54 -18.04
N LEU A 11 4.96 2.48 -18.97
CA LEU A 11 4.64 3.89 -18.72
C LEU A 11 3.17 4.08 -18.32
N TYR A 12 2.23 3.45 -19.04
CA TYR A 12 0.81 3.50 -18.67
C TYR A 12 0.52 2.88 -17.31
N ALA A 13 1.19 1.79 -16.94
CA ALA A 13 1.06 1.20 -15.61
C ALA A 13 1.58 2.15 -14.51
N PHE A 14 2.71 2.83 -14.74
CA PHE A 14 3.25 3.83 -13.82
C PHE A 14 2.33 5.06 -13.70
N GLU A 15 1.74 5.53 -14.80
CA GLU A 15 0.76 6.59 -14.78
C GLU A 15 -0.48 6.22 -13.96
N GLY A 16 -0.97 4.97 -14.08
CA GLY A 16 -2.08 4.45 -13.29
C GLY A 16 -1.75 4.38 -11.80
N LEU A 17 -0.57 3.88 -11.44
CA LEU A 17 -0.11 3.85 -10.05
C LEU A 17 0.05 5.27 -9.48
N TRP A 18 0.63 6.18 -10.26
CA TRP A 18 0.79 7.58 -9.88
C TRP A 18 -0.56 8.27 -9.68
N TYR A 19 -1.52 8.05 -10.58
CA TYR A 19 -2.89 8.54 -10.44
C TYR A 19 -3.51 8.07 -9.12
N ALA A 20 -3.44 6.77 -8.83
CA ALA A 20 -4.02 6.20 -7.61
C ALA A 20 -3.35 6.78 -6.36
N LEU A 21 -2.01 6.91 -6.34
CA LEU A 21 -1.27 7.49 -5.21
C LEU A 21 -1.63 8.95 -4.94
N ARG A 22 -1.90 9.74 -5.99
CA ARG A 22 -2.27 11.16 -5.87
C ARG A 22 -3.71 11.39 -5.45
N THR A 23 -4.62 10.48 -5.81
CA THR A 23 -6.06 10.64 -5.63
C THR A 23 -6.56 9.92 -4.38
N GLN A 24 -5.99 8.76 -4.06
CA GLN A 24 -6.49 7.88 -3.01
C GLN A 24 -5.71 8.04 -1.72
N ARG A 25 -6.41 8.40 -0.64
CA ARG A 25 -5.83 8.53 0.70
C ARG A 25 -5.49 7.15 1.29
N ASN A 26 -6.36 6.17 1.09
CA ASN A 26 -6.20 4.83 1.65
C ASN A 26 -4.97 4.13 1.06
N LEU A 27 -4.75 4.20 -0.26
CA LEU A 27 -3.51 3.73 -0.89
C LEU A 27 -2.24 4.31 -0.26
N ARG A 28 -2.20 5.64 0.02
CA ARG A 28 -1.05 6.27 0.69
C ARG A 28 -0.81 5.70 2.08
N VAL A 29 -1.89 5.48 2.85
CA VAL A 29 -1.79 4.84 4.18
C VAL A 29 -1.26 3.41 4.05
N HIS A 30 -1.73 2.63 3.08
CA HIS A 30 -1.23 1.28 2.84
C HIS A 30 0.26 1.27 2.46
N VAL A 31 0.72 2.21 1.63
CA VAL A 31 2.16 2.37 1.32
C VAL A 31 2.99 2.69 2.55
N LEU A 32 2.52 3.60 3.42
CA LEU A 32 3.21 3.95 4.67
C LEU A 32 3.33 2.73 5.59
N ILE A 33 2.23 2.00 5.78
CA ILE A 33 2.20 0.79 6.61
C ILE A 33 3.11 -0.28 6.01
N ALA A 34 3.06 -0.50 4.69
CA ALA A 34 3.92 -1.44 4.00
C ALA A 34 5.41 -1.11 4.20
N ALA A 35 5.81 0.15 4.05
CA ALA A 35 7.18 0.60 4.29
C ALA A 35 7.63 0.33 5.73
N LEU A 36 6.77 0.65 6.71
CA LEU A 36 7.04 0.36 8.13
C LEU A 36 7.23 -1.15 8.38
N VAL A 37 6.33 -1.98 7.84
CA VAL A 37 6.37 -3.44 8.01
C VAL A 37 7.61 -4.04 7.35
N LEU A 38 8.07 -3.52 6.22
CA LEU A 38 9.31 -3.96 5.58
C LEU A 38 10.55 -3.60 6.41
N VAL A 39 10.57 -2.41 7.02
CA VAL A 39 11.64 -2.02 7.97
C VAL A 39 11.65 -2.96 9.17
N LEU A 40 10.48 -3.23 9.78
CA LEU A 40 10.37 -4.17 10.90
C LEU A 40 10.82 -5.58 10.51
N SER A 41 10.48 -6.02 9.30
CA SER A 41 10.91 -7.33 8.77
C SER A 41 12.43 -7.44 8.69
N TRP A 42 13.09 -6.36 8.25
CA TRP A 42 14.55 -6.29 8.19
C TRP A 42 15.18 -6.26 9.59
N VAL A 43 14.64 -5.47 10.52
CA VAL A 43 15.13 -5.38 11.90
C VAL A 43 15.11 -6.76 12.56
N GLU A 44 13.97 -7.44 12.51
CA GLU A 44 13.73 -8.76 13.14
C GLU A 44 14.42 -9.94 12.47
N GLN A 45 15.12 -9.72 11.34
CA GLN A 45 15.75 -10.80 10.56
C GLN A 45 14.75 -11.92 10.25
N LEU A 46 13.58 -11.55 9.71
CA LEU A 46 12.56 -12.54 9.43
C LEU A 46 13.11 -13.67 8.55
N PRO A 47 12.84 -14.94 8.89
CA PRO A 47 13.18 -16.04 8.00
C PRO A 47 12.42 -15.87 6.69
N ILE A 48 13.02 -16.33 5.59
CA ILE A 48 12.51 -16.12 4.23
C ILE A 48 11.02 -16.46 4.08
N ARG A 49 10.55 -17.54 4.74
CA ARG A 49 9.15 -17.95 4.74
C ARG A 49 8.19 -16.90 5.31
N ASP A 50 8.56 -16.27 6.42
CA ASP A 50 7.73 -15.27 7.11
C ASP A 50 7.78 -13.95 6.33
N PHE A 51 8.96 -13.62 5.77
CA PHE A 51 9.11 -12.45 4.88
C PHE A 51 8.25 -12.57 3.62
N ILE A 52 8.23 -13.74 2.97
CA ILE A 52 7.38 -13.98 1.80
C ILE A 52 5.89 -13.83 2.17
N ALA A 53 5.45 -14.36 3.30
CA ALA A 53 4.07 -14.22 3.76
C ALA A 53 3.67 -12.75 3.97
N VAL A 54 4.53 -11.97 4.61
CA VAL A 54 4.34 -10.53 4.82
C VAL A 54 4.32 -9.77 3.49
N LEU A 55 5.27 -10.07 2.59
CA LEU A 55 5.36 -9.43 1.29
C LEU A 55 4.11 -9.71 0.43
N LEU A 56 3.63 -10.96 0.42
CA LEU A 56 2.40 -11.32 -0.27
C LEU A 56 1.19 -10.61 0.32
N ALA A 57 1.09 -10.50 1.65
CA ALA A 57 0.01 -9.77 2.31
C ALA A 57 -0.01 -8.28 1.88
N ILE A 58 1.16 -7.63 1.85
CA ILE A 58 1.31 -6.26 1.35
C ILE A 58 0.83 -6.16 -0.10
N VAL A 59 1.31 -7.04 -0.99
CA VAL A 59 0.95 -7.02 -2.41
C VAL A 59 -0.56 -7.21 -2.60
N VAL A 60 -1.18 -8.14 -1.88
CA VAL A 60 -2.64 -8.38 -1.97
C VAL A 60 -3.44 -7.14 -1.57
N VAL A 61 -3.06 -6.45 -0.49
CA VAL A 61 -3.72 -5.20 -0.07
C VAL A 61 -3.56 -4.12 -1.13
N MET A 62 -2.36 -3.94 -1.67
CA MET A 62 -2.10 -2.93 -2.71
C MET A 62 -2.89 -3.22 -3.99
N VAL A 63 -2.96 -4.47 -4.40
CA VAL A 63 -3.74 -4.91 -5.56
C VAL A 63 -5.23 -4.66 -5.33
N ALA A 64 -5.77 -5.04 -4.17
CA ALA A 64 -7.17 -4.80 -3.83
C ALA A 64 -7.53 -3.31 -3.87
N GLU A 65 -6.66 -2.45 -3.34
CA GLU A 65 -6.85 -0.99 -3.34
C GLU A 65 -6.82 -0.39 -4.76
N LEU A 66 -5.91 -0.87 -5.63
CA LEU A 66 -5.87 -0.46 -7.04
C LEU A 66 -7.11 -0.93 -7.80
N PHE A 67 -7.60 -2.15 -7.54
CA PHE A 67 -8.86 -2.63 -8.12
C PHE A 67 -10.06 -1.81 -7.63
N ASN A 68 -10.11 -1.46 -6.34
CA ASN A 68 -11.15 -0.58 -5.81
C ASN A 68 -11.16 0.77 -6.54
N THR A 69 -9.98 1.37 -6.71
CA THR A 69 -9.81 2.64 -7.42
C THR A 69 -10.26 2.57 -8.88
N ALA A 70 -9.90 1.48 -9.58
CA ALA A 70 -10.30 1.26 -10.96
C ALA A 70 -11.82 1.07 -11.08
N LEU A 71 -12.43 0.31 -10.16
CA LEU A 71 -13.87 0.07 -10.14
C LEU A 71 -14.65 1.35 -9.82
N GLU A 72 -14.19 2.15 -8.85
CA GLU A 72 -14.74 3.47 -8.58
C GLU A 72 -14.75 4.35 -9.84
N ALA A 73 -13.63 4.43 -10.55
CA ALA A 73 -13.52 5.21 -11.78
C ALA A 73 -14.48 4.74 -12.89
N VAL A 74 -14.65 3.41 -13.05
CA VAL A 74 -15.60 2.84 -14.01
C VAL A 74 -17.04 3.14 -13.60
N VAL A 75 -17.39 2.97 -12.33
CA VAL A 75 -18.75 3.26 -11.82
C VAL A 75 -19.09 4.74 -11.96
N ASP A 76 -18.14 5.63 -11.67
CA ASP A 76 -18.30 7.09 -11.83
C ASP A 76 -18.47 7.51 -13.29
N LEU A 77 -17.85 6.78 -14.23
CA LEU A 77 -18.01 7.03 -15.66
C LEU A 77 -19.41 6.64 -16.16
N ILE A 78 -19.96 5.50 -15.71
CA ILE A 78 -21.20 4.94 -16.25
C ILE A 78 -22.46 5.36 -15.49
N SER A 79 -22.34 5.79 -14.23
CA SER A 79 -23.47 6.16 -13.38
C SER A 79 -23.19 7.46 -12.61
N PRO A 80 -23.19 8.62 -13.29
CA PRO A 80 -22.94 9.91 -12.64
C PRO A 80 -24.00 10.26 -11.58
N GLU A 81 -25.22 9.73 -11.70
CA GLU A 81 -26.24 9.76 -10.64
C GLU A 81 -26.14 8.54 -9.73
N ILE A 82 -26.35 8.73 -8.42
CA ILE A 82 -26.30 7.64 -7.43
C ILE A 82 -27.48 6.69 -7.65
N ARG A 83 -27.22 5.57 -8.31
CA ARG A 83 -28.14 4.43 -8.44
C ARG A 83 -27.82 3.38 -7.38
N ARG A 84 -28.84 2.66 -6.91
CA ARG A 84 -28.68 1.62 -5.87
C ARG A 84 -27.58 0.60 -6.22
N LEU A 85 -27.50 0.19 -7.48
CA LEU A 85 -26.47 -0.75 -7.97
C LEU A 85 -25.05 -0.15 -7.97
N ALA A 86 -24.90 1.13 -8.35
CA ALA A 86 -23.61 1.83 -8.33
C ALA A 86 -23.06 1.93 -6.90
N LYS A 87 -23.94 2.21 -5.93
CA LYS A 87 -23.59 2.16 -4.51
C LYS A 87 -23.13 0.76 -4.10
N THR A 88 -23.89 -0.27 -4.42
CA THR A 88 -23.53 -1.66 -4.08
C THR A 88 -22.18 -2.07 -4.67
N ALA A 89 -21.89 -1.71 -5.92
CA ALA A 89 -20.61 -2.02 -6.55
C ALA A 89 -19.42 -1.39 -5.80
N LYS A 90 -19.54 -0.11 -5.43
CA LYS A 90 -18.52 0.59 -4.63
C LYS A 90 -18.37 0.00 -3.23
N ASP A 91 -19.48 -0.28 -2.56
CA ASP A 91 -19.47 -0.86 -1.21
C ASP A 91 -18.79 -2.24 -1.20
N VAL A 92 -19.03 -3.07 -2.21
CA VAL A 92 -18.39 -4.40 -2.35
C VAL A 92 -16.90 -4.28 -2.66
N ALA A 93 -16.50 -3.33 -3.52
CA ALA A 93 -15.09 -3.09 -3.80
C ALA A 93 -14.31 -2.61 -2.56
N ALA A 94 -14.89 -1.69 -1.78
CA ALA A 94 -14.33 -1.28 -0.50
C ALA A 94 -14.26 -2.44 0.51
N ALA A 95 -15.27 -3.32 0.54
CA ALA A 95 -15.26 -4.52 1.38
C ALA A 95 -14.12 -5.49 1.00
N ALA A 96 -13.77 -5.60 -0.27
CA ALA A 96 -12.64 -6.42 -0.71
C ALA A 96 -11.30 -5.88 -0.17
N VAL A 97 -11.09 -4.56 -0.18
CA VAL A 97 -9.93 -3.93 0.45
C VAL A 97 -9.90 -4.20 1.95
N LEU A 98 -11.05 -4.06 2.63
CA LEU A 98 -11.16 -4.32 4.06
C LEU A 98 -10.77 -5.76 4.42
N LEU A 99 -11.25 -6.74 3.64
CA LEU A 99 -10.90 -8.15 3.85
C LEU A 99 -9.41 -8.41 3.63
N ALA A 100 -8.83 -7.84 2.57
CA ALA A 100 -7.40 -7.95 2.31
C ALA A 100 -6.57 -7.34 3.47
N ALA A 101 -6.95 -6.15 3.93
CA ALA A 101 -6.29 -5.46 5.03
C ALA A 101 -6.42 -6.23 6.35
N ALA A 102 -7.60 -6.77 6.66
CA ALA A 102 -7.81 -7.60 7.85
C ALA A 102 -6.95 -8.87 7.81
N GLY A 103 -6.88 -9.56 6.67
CA GLY A 103 -6.00 -10.72 6.48
C GLY A 103 -4.52 -10.36 6.67
N ALA A 104 -4.09 -9.21 6.12
CA ALA A 104 -2.72 -8.71 6.31
C ALA A 104 -2.40 -8.40 7.77
N VAL A 105 -3.36 -7.84 8.53
CA VAL A 105 -3.22 -7.61 9.97
C VAL A 105 -3.06 -8.93 10.71
N VAL A 106 -3.89 -9.94 10.42
CA VAL A 106 -3.80 -11.26 11.06
C VAL A 106 -2.43 -11.91 10.78
N LEU A 107 -1.97 -11.90 9.54
CA LEU A 107 -0.64 -12.42 9.18
C LEU A 107 0.49 -11.61 9.86
N GLY A 108 0.36 -10.29 9.90
CA GLY A 108 1.30 -9.41 10.60
C GLY A 108 1.35 -9.74 12.09
N LEU A 109 0.22 -9.92 12.75
CA LEU A 109 0.17 -10.33 14.15
C LEU A 109 0.80 -11.71 14.35
N TRP A 110 0.48 -12.68 13.51
CA TRP A 110 1.08 -14.01 13.58
C TRP A 110 2.62 -13.96 13.50
N VAL A 111 3.15 -13.15 12.59
CA VAL A 111 4.59 -13.02 12.37
C VAL A 111 5.25 -12.18 13.47
N PHE A 112 4.74 -11.00 13.79
CA PHE A 112 5.45 -10.05 14.65
C PHE A 112 5.12 -10.19 16.14
N LEU A 113 3.93 -10.67 16.52
CA LEU A 113 3.53 -10.74 17.93
C LEU A 113 4.46 -11.63 18.78
N PRO A 114 4.86 -12.85 18.34
CA PRO A 114 5.81 -13.67 19.11
C PRO A 114 7.21 -13.06 19.23
N ARG A 115 7.49 -12.02 18.44
CA ARG A 115 8.81 -11.40 18.29
C ARG A 115 8.90 -10.04 18.99
N LEU A 116 7.77 -9.49 19.44
CA LEU A 116 7.70 -8.12 19.94
C LEU A 116 8.62 -7.87 21.14
N GLY A 117 8.78 -8.86 22.03
CA GLY A 117 9.63 -8.74 23.22
C GLY A 117 11.13 -8.63 22.94
N ARG A 118 11.61 -9.11 21.78
CA ARG A 118 13.03 -9.04 21.38
C ARG A 118 13.34 -7.84 20.48
N LEU A 119 12.33 -7.13 20.00
CA LEU A 119 12.49 -5.99 19.10
C LEU A 119 13.48 -4.93 19.62
N PRO A 120 13.45 -4.49 20.90
CA PRO A 120 14.40 -3.49 21.39
C PRO A 120 15.85 -3.97 21.31
N ALA A 121 16.10 -5.23 21.68
CA ALA A 121 17.43 -5.82 21.61
C ALA A 121 17.90 -5.94 20.15
N PHE A 122 17.04 -6.36 19.23
CA PHE A 122 17.38 -6.44 17.80
C PHE A 122 17.65 -5.06 17.20
N LEU A 123 16.88 -4.04 17.56
CA LEU A 123 17.15 -2.65 17.14
C LEU A 123 18.54 -2.18 17.60
N MET A 124 18.89 -2.41 18.86
CA MET A 124 20.22 -2.09 19.39
C MET A 124 21.32 -2.87 18.66
N LEU A 125 21.14 -4.17 18.42
CA LEU A 125 22.09 -4.98 17.67
C LEU A 125 22.27 -4.49 16.23
N ARG A 126 21.19 -4.05 15.56
CA ARG A 126 21.27 -3.46 14.21
C ARG A 126 22.04 -2.14 14.23
N TRP A 127 21.79 -1.30 15.22
CA TRP A 127 22.52 -0.05 15.40
C TRP A 127 24.02 -0.27 15.60
N GLU A 128 24.40 -1.19 16.47
CA GLU A 128 25.80 -1.48 16.76
C GLU A 128 26.52 -2.15 15.59
N ARG A 129 25.90 -3.14 14.94
CA ARG A 129 26.56 -3.92 13.89
C ARG A 129 26.45 -3.32 12.50
N GLN A 130 25.37 -2.60 12.22
CA GLN A 130 25.05 -2.10 10.88
C GLN A 130 24.43 -0.68 10.95
N PRO A 131 25.13 0.32 11.52
CA PRO A 131 24.60 1.66 11.70
C PRO A 131 24.23 2.31 10.35
N ALA A 132 25.09 2.15 9.33
CA ALA A 132 24.83 2.70 8.00
C ALA A 132 23.56 2.12 7.36
N ALA A 133 23.34 0.81 7.46
CA ALA A 133 22.12 0.18 6.95
C ALA A 133 20.88 0.61 7.74
N THR A 134 21.01 0.74 9.07
CA THR A 134 19.92 1.22 9.93
C THR A 134 19.50 2.64 9.54
N LEU A 135 20.47 3.55 9.36
CA LEU A 135 20.22 4.90 8.89
C LEU A 135 19.62 4.94 7.49
N ALA A 136 20.06 4.05 6.58
CA ALA A 136 19.50 3.97 5.24
C ALA A 136 18.02 3.55 5.26
N TRP A 137 17.64 2.55 6.06
CA TRP A 137 16.25 2.13 6.22
C TRP A 137 15.38 3.19 6.88
N LEU A 138 15.89 3.86 7.92
CA LEU A 138 15.18 4.97 8.56
C LEU A 138 15.01 6.16 7.60
N GLY A 139 16.06 6.51 6.87
CA GLY A 139 16.03 7.54 5.84
C GLY A 139 15.03 7.21 4.74
N LEU A 140 14.99 5.96 4.28
CA LEU A 140 14.01 5.50 3.30
C LEU A 140 12.58 5.60 3.85
N LEU A 141 12.34 5.16 5.08
CA LEU A 141 11.02 5.25 5.71
C LEU A 141 10.56 6.71 5.83
N VAL A 142 11.45 7.61 6.25
CA VAL A 142 11.17 9.05 6.32
C VAL A 142 10.95 9.63 4.93
N ALA A 143 11.73 9.25 3.93
CA ALA A 143 11.56 9.72 2.56
C ALA A 143 10.23 9.26 1.96
N VAL A 144 9.86 7.99 2.14
CA VAL A 144 8.54 7.48 1.75
C VAL A 144 7.44 8.25 2.47
N ALA A 145 7.58 8.48 3.78
CA ALA A 145 6.60 9.23 4.53
C ALA A 145 6.44 10.66 4.02
N ALA A 146 7.56 11.39 3.91
CA ALA A 146 7.60 12.74 3.37
C ALA A 146 6.99 12.81 1.96
N LEU A 147 7.30 11.85 1.09
CA LEU A 147 6.69 11.75 -0.24
C LEU A 147 5.18 11.59 -0.16
N MET A 148 4.67 10.68 0.69
CA MET A 148 3.22 10.45 0.82
C MET A 148 2.47 11.69 1.38
N PHE A 149 3.12 12.50 2.22
CA PHE A 149 2.56 13.77 2.72
C PHE A 149 2.69 14.92 1.72
N TRP A 150 3.80 14.97 0.97
CA TRP A 150 4.09 16.04 0.03
C TRP A 150 3.28 15.94 -1.26
N ILE A 151 2.94 14.72 -1.70
CA ILE A 151 2.13 14.49 -2.89
C ILE A 151 0.84 15.34 -2.82
N PRO A 152 0.68 16.35 -3.70
CA PRO A 152 -0.47 17.22 -3.66
C PRO A 152 -1.71 16.42 -4.02
N GLN A 153 -2.71 16.47 -3.15
CA GLN A 153 -3.98 15.81 -3.38
C GLN A 153 -4.59 16.39 -4.65
N ALA A 154 -4.92 15.52 -5.62
CA ALA A 154 -5.71 15.95 -6.74
C ALA A 154 -7.05 16.48 -6.21
N PRO A 155 -7.55 17.64 -6.67
CA PRO A 155 -8.84 18.14 -6.25
C PRO A 155 -9.89 17.03 -6.48
N HIS A 156 -10.68 16.72 -5.45
CA HIS A 156 -11.83 15.84 -5.58
C HIS A 156 -12.68 16.39 -6.73
N ARG A 157 -12.68 15.72 -7.89
CA ARG A 157 -13.74 15.89 -8.88
C ARG A 157 -14.99 15.24 -8.28
N ARG A 158 -15.59 15.89 -7.30
CA ARG A 158 -17.03 15.74 -7.08
C ARG A 158 -17.64 16.12 -8.42
N GLY A 159 -18.43 15.21 -8.99
CA GLY A 159 -19.15 15.44 -10.24
C GLY A 159 -19.67 16.87 -10.28
N GLY A 160 -19.34 17.54 -11.38
CA GLY A 160 -19.93 18.84 -11.68
C GLY A 160 -21.43 18.76 -11.49
N ARG A 161 -21.96 19.82 -10.91
CA ARG A 161 -23.39 20.10 -10.85
C ARG A 161 -24.03 19.98 -12.23
#